data_AF-W1WE52-F1
#
_entry.id   AF-W1WE52-F1
#
_cell.length_a   1.000
_cell.length_b   1.000
_cell.length_c   1.000
_cell.angle_alpha   90.00
_cell.angle_beta   90.00
_cell.angle_gamma   90.00
#
_symmetry.space_group_name_H-M   'P 1'
#
loop_
_entity.id
_entity.type
_entity.pdbx_description
1 polymer ?
#
loop_
_entity_poly.entity_id
_entity_poly.type
_entity_poly.pdbx_seq_one_letter_code
_entity_poly.pdbx_strand_id
1 'polypeptide(L)' 'MVTKKQSRVPGRPRRFAPEQAVSAAKVLFHQKGFDAVSVAEVTDYLGINP' A
#
# COMPACT_ATOMS: atom_id res chain seq x y z
N MET A 1 29.48 -20.30 -9.97
CA MET A 1 28.41 -20.06 -8.98
C MET A 1 27.60 -18.85 -9.43
N VAL A 2 26.36 -19.03 -9.89
CA VAL A 2 25.51 -17.92 -10.37
C VAL A 2 24.65 -17.45 -9.20
N THR A 3 24.99 -16.30 -8.62
CA THR A 3 24.19 -15.66 -7.57
C THR A 3 22.99 -14.98 -8.20
N LYS A 4 21.83 -15.63 -8.12
CA LYS A 4 20.55 -15.07 -8.58
C LYS A 4 20.18 -13.91 -7.66
N LYS A 5 20.39 -12.67 -8.11
CA LYS A 5 19.85 -11.48 -7.41
C LYS A 5 18.34 -11.65 -7.30
N GLN A 6 17.82 -11.78 -6.07
CA GLN A 6 16.39 -11.71 -5.84
C GLN A 6 15.88 -10.38 -6.40
N SER A 7 14.96 -10.44 -7.35
CA SER A 7 14.28 -9.26 -7.88
C SER A 7 13.43 -8.67 -6.75
N ARG A 8 13.99 -7.71 -6.01
CA ARG A 8 13.22 -6.95 -5.02
C ARG A 8 12.23 -6.12 -5.80
N VAL A 9 10.94 -6.34 -5.55
CA VAL A 9 9.89 -5.46 -6.06
C VAL A 9 10.19 -4.07 -5.50
N PRO A 10 10.30 -3.02 -6.32
CA PRO A 10 10.50 -1.66 -5.82
C PRO A 10 9.41 -1.34 -4.81
N GLY A 11 9.79 -0.93 -3.60
CA GLY A 11 8.83 -0.65 -2.51
C GLY A 11 7.86 0.49 -2.83
N ARG A 12 8.18 1.34 -3.81
CA ARG A 12 7.26 2.34 -4.35
C ARG A 12 6.81 1.92 -5.75
N PRO A 13 5.50 1.68 -5.96
CA PRO A 13 4.95 1.45 -7.30
C PRO A 13 5.33 2.61 -8.23
N ARG A 14 5.80 2.30 -9.44
CA ARG A 14 6.17 3.32 -10.44
C ARG A 14 4.98 4.16 -10.91
N ARG A 15 3.76 3.65 -10.70
CA ARG A 15 2.49 4.32 -10.97
C ARG A 15 1.57 4.07 -9.79
N PHE A 16 0.98 5.15 -9.27
CA PHE A 16 -0.05 5.07 -8.26
C PHE A 16 -1.36 4.57 -8.91
N ALA A 17 -2.03 3.60 -8.26
CA ALA A 17 -3.31 3.06 -8.71
C ALA A 17 -4.43 3.60 -7.81
N PRO A 18 -5.14 4.68 -8.20
CA PRO A 18 -6.11 5.35 -7.32
C PRO A 18 -7.26 4.44 -6.89
N GLU A 19 -7.75 3.58 -7.79
CA GLU A 19 -8.83 2.63 -7.48
C GLU A 19 -8.45 1.63 -6.38
N GLN A 20 -7.19 1.19 -6.36
CA GLN A 20 -6.68 0.32 -5.30
C GLN A 20 -6.59 1.06 -3.96
N ALA A 21 -6.20 2.32 -3.97
CA ALA A 21 -6.17 3.13 -2.75
C ALA A 21 -7.57 3.41 -2.19
N VAL A 22 -8.55 3.69 -3.05
CA VAL A 22 -9.94 3.93 -2.63
C VAL A 22 -10.55 2.65 -2.06
N SER A 23 -10.31 1.49 -2.68
CA SER A 23 -10.80 0.20 -2.16
C SER A 23 -10.15 -0.17 -0.82
N ALA A 24 -8.84 0.04 -0.66
CA ALA A 24 -8.15 -0.15 0.61
C ALA A 24 -8.69 0.78 1.71
N ALA A 25 -8.87 2.06 1.40
CA ALA A 25 -9.44 3.04 2.33
C ALA A 25 -10.86 2.66 2.76
N LYS A 26 -11.68 2.14 1.85
CA LYS A 26 -13.03 1.66 2.17
C LYS A 26 -13.01 0.49 3.15
N VAL A 27 -12.10 -0.48 2.98
CA VAL A 27 -11.95 -1.61 3.91
C VAL A 27 -11.56 -1.10 5.30
N LEU A 28 -10.53 -0.24 5.37
CA LEU A 28 -10.08 0.34 6.63
C LEU A 28 -11.17 1.16 7.31
N PHE A 29 -11.94 1.93 6.53
CA PHE A 29 -13.06 2.72 7.02
C PHE A 29 -14.15 1.86 7.66
N HIS A 30 -14.52 0.74 7.02
CA HIS A 30 -15.50 -0.18 7.60
C HIS A 30 -15.00 -0.87 8.87
N GLN A 31 -13.69 -1.02 9.05
CA GLN A 31 -13.10 -1.67 10.22
C GLN A 31 -12.90 -0.71 11.40
N LYS A 32 -12.46 0.52 11.13
CA LYS A 32 -11.98 1.46 12.16
C LYS A 32 -12.83 2.73 12.29
N GLY A 33 -13.66 3.05 11.30
CA GLY A 33 -14.39 4.31 11.21
C GLY A 33 -13.57 5.45 10.59
N PHE A 34 -14.20 6.62 10.38
CA PHE A 34 -13.59 7.75 9.66
C PHE A 34 -12.32 8.30 10.33
N ASP A 35 -12.43 8.66 11.61
CA ASP A 35 -11.35 9.36 12.33
C ASP A 35 -10.11 8.50 12.57
N ALA A 36 -10.26 7.18 12.51
CA ALA A 36 -9.17 6.25 12.76
C ALA A 36 -8.41 5.84 11.49
N VAL A 37 -8.85 6.26 10.30
CA VAL A 37 -8.18 5.95 9.03
C VAL A 37 -7.40 7.15 8.54
N SER A 38 -6.08 7.02 8.46
CA SER A 38 -5.18 8.05 7.92
C SER A 38 -4.58 7.64 6.58
N VAL A 39 -4.00 8.61 5.86
CA VAL A 39 -3.26 8.35 4.61
C VAL A 39 -2.11 7.36 4.85
N ALA A 40 -1.43 7.46 6.00
CA ALA A 40 -0.35 6.55 6.37
C ALA A 40 -0.84 5.10 6.49
N GLU A 41 -2.01 4.87 7.10
CA GLU A 41 -2.59 3.52 7.18
C GLU A 41 -2.94 2.96 5.80
N VAL A 42 -3.46 3.80 4.90
CA VAL A 42 -3.78 3.39 3.53
C VAL A 42 -2.50 3.03 2.77
N THR A 43 -1.42 3.81 2.90
CA THR A 43 -0.14 3.50 2.25
C THR A 43 0.53 2.26 2.84
N ASP A 44 0.47 2.07 4.15
CA ASP A 44 1.01 0.89 4.84
C ASP A 44 0.25 -0.37 4.42
N TYR A 45 -1.08 -0.30 4.34
CA TYR A 45 -1.92 -1.40 3.87
C TYR A 45 -1.62 -1.79 2.41
N LEU A 46 -1.25 -0.81 1.58
CA LEU A 46 -0.82 -1.02 0.19
C LEU A 46 0.66 -1.44 0.07
N GLY A 47 1.41 -1.50 1.17
CA GLY A 47 2.84 -1.79 1.17
C GLY A 47 3.69 -0.72 0.48
N ILE A 48 3.19 0.51 0.41
CA ILE A 48 3.89 1.67 -0.15
C ILE A 48 4.66 2.32 0.99
N ASN A 49 5.99 2.26 0.96
CA ASN A 49 6.80 3.04 1.90
C ASN A 49 6.58 4.54 1.60
N PRO A 50 6.13 5.35 2.59
CA PRO A 50 5.87 6.78 2.41
C PRO A 50 7.11 7.55 1.93
#